data_AF-A0AAN8V7E0-F1
#
_entry.id   AF-A0AAN8V7E0-F1
#
_cell.length_a   1.000
_cell.length_b   1.000
_cell.length_c   1.000
_cell.angle_alpha   90.00
_cell.angle_beta   90.00
_cell.angle_gamma   90.00
#
_symmetry.space_group_name_H-M   'P 1'
#
loop_
_entity.id
_entity.type
_entity.pdbx_description
1 polymer ?
#
loop_
_entity_poly.entity_id
_entity_poly.type
_entity_poly.pdbx_seq_one_letter_code
_entity_poly.pdbx_strand_id
1 'polypeptide(L)'
;MASLNPYGKFNEVDQERLLARPKTKKRIAIIALSSIVLAAIVVGAVLGTSHGNNKSSKNGDVQSISTSVKAVCDGTLYPSTCYTTLAPLVQNLTQVNPEQLFKLSVQLAINELLRASQKFSQNEGVFGNVTDPIYVAALENCRVLFDLALDHLNNSLSSTVSLVNAIDDFTTWLSTAGTCQQTCIDGFQNAPLQTSVESSLRNSTELTSIGLAIIRPGASTKIRVKWKGLKLNLGNKDASKFTVKQFINGNKWIPSNVPYNPSL
;
A
#
# COMPACT_ATOMS: atom_id res chain seq x y z
N MET A 1 34.63 57.88 49.61
CA MET A 1 33.23 57.83 49.18
C MET A 1 33.16 58.43 47.79
N ALA A 2 32.91 57.62 46.75
CA ALA A 2 32.79 58.12 45.38
C ALA A 2 31.43 57.73 44.83
N SER A 3 30.73 58.75 44.35
CA SER A 3 29.36 58.81 43.86
C SER A 3 29.16 57.93 42.62
N LEU A 4 28.06 57.18 42.62
CA LEU A 4 27.51 56.46 41.47
C LEU A 4 26.37 57.28 40.86
N ASN A 5 26.53 57.69 39.60
CA ASN A 5 25.55 57.71 38.50
C ASN A 5 26.08 58.57 37.33
N PRO A 6 25.57 58.47 36.07
CA PRO A 6 24.58 57.55 35.53
C PRO A 6 24.93 56.94 34.15
N TYR A 7 24.06 56.02 33.73
CA TYR A 7 23.90 55.43 32.40
C TYR A 7 24.20 56.33 31.19
N GLY A 8 25.08 55.85 30.31
CA GLY A 8 25.16 56.26 28.92
C GLY A 8 24.04 55.62 28.11
N LYS A 9 23.17 56.46 27.54
CA LYS A 9 22.03 56.08 26.69
C LYS A 9 22.55 55.49 25.37
N PHE A 10 22.48 54.17 25.21
CA PHE A 10 22.67 53.52 23.91
C PHE A 10 21.36 53.62 23.12
N ASN A 11 21.42 54.22 21.93
CA ASN A 11 20.26 54.33 21.04
C ASN A 11 20.00 52.98 20.37
N GLU A 12 18.81 52.44 20.58
CA GLU A 12 18.31 51.17 20.01
C GLU A 12 18.37 51.13 18.47
N VAL A 13 18.36 52.30 17.83
CA VAL A 13 18.39 52.49 16.38
C VAL A 13 19.73 52.10 15.74
N ASP A 14 20.85 52.24 16.47
CA ASP A 14 22.19 51.97 15.93
C ASP A 14 22.53 50.46 15.97
N GLN A 15 21.95 49.72 16.91
CA GLN A 15 22.12 48.27 17.04
C GLN A 15 21.36 47.49 15.96
N GLU A 16 20.23 48.02 15.47
CA GLU A 16 19.46 47.40 14.38
C GLU A 16 20.14 47.54 13.01
N ARG A 17 20.91 48.61 12.77
CA ARG A 17 21.60 48.82 11.47
C ARG A 17 22.78 47.88 11.25
N LEU A 18 23.43 47.39 12.31
CA LEU A 18 24.59 46.49 12.21
C LEU A 18 24.19 45.03 11.91
N LEU A 19 22.99 44.58 12.29
CA LEU A 19 22.50 43.21 12.05
C LEU A 19 21.70 43.04 10.74
N ALA A 20 21.34 44.13 10.05
CA ALA A 20 20.61 44.08 8.78
C ALA A 20 21.50 43.84 7.54
N ARG A 21 22.82 44.09 7.63
CA ARG A 21 23.75 44.05 6.48
C ARG A 21 24.10 42.64 5.93
N PRO A 22 24.18 41.54 6.73
CA PRO A 22 24.57 40.23 6.18
C PRO A 22 23.40 39.38 5.64
N LYS A 23 22.13 39.69 6.00
CA LYS A 23 20.96 38.89 5.59
C LYS A 23 20.40 39.28 4.21
N THR A 24 20.44 40.57 3.86
CA THR A 24 19.98 41.08 2.56
C THR A 24 20.93 40.70 1.42
N LYS A 25 22.24 40.73 1.64
CA LYS A 25 23.22 40.31 0.62
C LYS A 25 23.11 38.84 0.23
N LYS A 26 22.85 37.95 1.19
CA LYS A 26 22.61 36.51 0.93
C LYS A 26 21.31 36.28 0.15
N ARG A 27 20.24 37.03 0.46
CA ARG A 27 18.96 36.92 -0.26
C ARG A 27 19.04 37.44 -1.69
N ILE A 28 19.75 38.56 -1.92
CA ILE A 28 19.97 39.11 -3.27
C ILE A 28 20.82 38.15 -4.12
N ALA A 29 21.85 37.53 -3.55
CA ALA A 29 22.66 36.54 -4.25
C ALA A 29 21.84 35.30 -4.67
N ILE A 30 20.95 34.80 -3.80
CA ILE A 30 20.08 33.65 -4.12
C ILE A 30 19.08 33.99 -5.24
N ILE A 31 18.47 35.18 -5.19
CA ILE A 31 17.52 35.61 -6.23
C ILE A 31 18.23 35.73 -7.58
N ALA A 32 19.40 36.36 -7.63
CA ALA A 32 20.19 36.50 -8.87
C ALA A 32 20.62 35.15 -9.45
N LEU A 33 21.04 34.20 -8.60
CA LEU A 33 21.43 32.86 -9.04
C LEU A 33 20.22 32.07 -9.57
N SER A 34 19.06 32.24 -8.94
CA SER A 34 17.81 31.61 -9.39
C SER A 34 17.32 32.16 -10.73
N SER A 35 17.45 33.46 -10.99
CA SER A 35 17.08 34.04 -12.29
C SER A 35 18.04 33.62 -13.41
N ILE A 36 19.34 33.45 -13.13
CA ILE A 36 20.30 32.93 -14.10
C ILE A 36 19.99 31.48 -14.48
N VAL A 37 19.65 30.63 -13.50
CA VAL A 37 19.27 29.23 -13.75
C VAL A 37 17.99 29.14 -14.59
N LEU A 38 16.99 29.98 -14.27
CA LEU A 38 15.74 30.03 -15.05
C LEU A 38 15.98 30.47 -16.51
N ALA A 39 16.84 31.47 -16.73
CA ALA A 39 17.20 31.90 -18.07
C ALA A 39 17.93 30.80 -18.86
N ALA A 40 18.83 30.05 -18.22
CA ALA A 40 19.53 28.93 -18.84
C ALA A 40 18.58 27.79 -19.26
N ILE A 41 17.56 27.48 -18.45
CA ILE A 41 16.55 26.46 -18.77
C ILE A 41 15.70 26.89 -19.97
N VAL A 42 15.28 28.17 -20.02
CA VAL A 42 14.49 28.70 -21.15
C VAL A 42 15.30 28.68 -22.44
N VAL A 43 16.58 29.06 -22.40
CA VAL A 43 17.46 29.00 -23.58
C VAL A 43 17.71 27.55 -24.01
N GLY A 44 17.88 26.62 -23.06
CA GLY A 44 18.00 25.18 -23.34
C GLY A 44 16.75 24.59 -24.00
N ALA A 45 15.55 25.03 -23.62
CA ALA A 45 14.30 24.58 -24.21
C ALA A 45 14.07 25.14 -25.64
N VAL A 46 14.51 26.38 -25.91
CA VAL A 46 14.33 27.02 -27.24
C VAL A 46 15.38 26.54 -28.26
N LEU A 47 16.61 26.23 -27.82
CA LEU A 47 17.67 25.72 -28.71
C LEU A 47 17.71 24.18 -28.80
N GLY A 48 17.01 23.47 -27.90
CA GLY A 48 16.97 22.01 -27.85
C GLY A 48 16.01 21.34 -28.84
N THR A 49 15.15 22.09 -29.53
CA THR A 49 14.22 21.52 -30.52
C THR A 49 14.83 21.49 -31.92
N SER A 50 15.88 20.70 -32.11
CA SER A 50 16.25 20.22 -33.44
C SER A 50 17.01 18.90 -33.35
N HIS A 51 16.25 17.82 -33.21
CA HIS A 51 16.58 16.55 -33.87
C HIS A 51 15.31 15.69 -33.90
N GLY A 52 14.71 15.62 -35.08
CA GLY A 52 13.72 14.61 -35.38
C GLY A 52 14.35 13.24 -35.26
N ASN A 53 13.79 12.41 -34.39
CA ASN A 53 13.96 10.98 -34.50
C ASN A 53 12.61 10.33 -34.20
N ASN A 54 11.87 10.07 -35.28
CA ASN A 54 10.77 9.11 -35.27
C ASN A 54 11.37 7.73 -34.98
N LYS A 55 11.44 7.38 -33.70
CA LYS A 55 11.58 6.00 -33.24
C LYS A 55 10.43 5.72 -32.29
N SER A 56 9.33 5.24 -32.86
CA SER A 56 8.32 4.47 -32.14
C SER A 56 8.97 3.19 -31.63
N SER A 57 9.65 3.27 -30.49
CA SER A 57 10.07 2.11 -29.71
C SER A 57 8.89 1.66 -28.87
N LYS A 58 8.04 0.81 -29.43
CA LYS A 58 7.08 0.00 -28.68
C LYS A 58 7.87 -1.05 -27.88
N ASN A 59 8.48 -0.64 -26.76
CA ASN A 59 9.05 -1.55 -25.77
C ASN A 59 9.19 -0.93 -24.35
N GLY A 60 8.74 0.32 -24.14
CA GLY A 60 8.78 0.98 -22.84
C GLY A 60 7.62 0.62 -21.89
N ASP A 61 6.44 0.32 -22.42
CA ASP A 61 5.22 0.15 -21.60
C ASP A 61 5.17 -1.21 -20.87
N VAL A 62 5.57 -2.30 -21.53
CA VAL A 62 5.55 -3.66 -20.94
C VAL A 62 6.51 -3.78 -19.75
N GLN A 63 7.65 -3.09 -19.80
CA GLN A 63 8.65 -3.08 -18.72
C GLN A 63 8.15 -2.30 -17.48
N SER A 64 7.41 -1.21 -17.70
CA SER A 64 6.86 -0.35 -16.63
C SER A 64 5.74 -1.05 -15.84
N ILE A 65 4.89 -1.79 -16.56
CA ILE A 65 3.77 -2.56 -15.99
C ILE A 65 4.28 -3.72 -15.12
N SER A 66 5.24 -4.49 -15.65
CA SER A 66 5.87 -5.60 -14.91
C SER A 66 6.55 -5.13 -13.63
N THR A 67 7.20 -3.95 -13.66
CA THR A 67 7.83 -3.34 -12.48
C THR A 67 6.81 -2.90 -11.42
N SER A 68 5.66 -2.37 -11.86
CA SER A 68 4.59 -1.94 -10.95
C SER A 68 3.89 -3.11 -10.28
N VAL A 69 3.54 -4.15 -11.05
CA VAL A 69 3.01 -5.41 -10.48
C VAL A 69 4.02 -6.05 -9.55
N LYS A 70 5.31 -5.99 -9.90
CA LYS A 70 6.38 -6.50 -9.06
C LYS A 70 6.46 -5.82 -7.70
N ALA A 71 6.51 -4.50 -7.68
CA ALA A 71 6.56 -3.75 -6.43
C ALA A 71 5.35 -4.04 -5.52
N VAL A 72 4.18 -4.26 -6.11
CA VAL A 72 2.96 -4.61 -5.37
C VAL A 72 3.01 -6.03 -4.84
N CYS A 73 3.36 -7.01 -5.68
CA CYS A 73 3.39 -8.43 -5.30
C CYS A 73 4.49 -8.76 -4.30
N ASP A 74 5.64 -8.09 -4.36
CA ASP A 74 6.73 -8.22 -3.38
C ASP A 74 6.30 -7.77 -1.97
N GLY A 75 5.25 -6.94 -1.84
CA GLY A 75 4.65 -6.53 -0.57
C GLY A 75 3.58 -7.49 -0.03
N THR A 76 3.30 -8.60 -0.72
CA THR A 76 2.26 -9.57 -0.33
C THR A 76 2.86 -10.78 0.39
N LEU A 77 2.03 -11.50 1.15
CA LEU A 77 2.41 -12.79 1.74
C LEU A 77 2.58 -13.90 0.68
N TYR A 78 1.95 -13.74 -0.49
CA TYR A 78 1.90 -14.72 -1.57
C TYR A 78 2.38 -14.12 -2.90
N PRO A 79 3.68 -13.78 -3.02
CA PRO A 79 4.21 -13.07 -4.19
C PRO A 79 4.00 -13.87 -5.48
N SER A 80 4.25 -15.18 -5.48
CA SER A 80 4.07 -16.04 -6.66
C SER A 80 2.63 -16.03 -7.18
N THR A 81 1.66 -16.26 -6.29
CA THR A 81 0.24 -16.26 -6.63
C THR A 81 -0.20 -14.88 -7.10
N CYS A 82 0.30 -13.82 -6.46
CA CYS A 82 0.06 -12.44 -6.88
C CYS A 82 0.51 -12.21 -8.32
N TYR A 83 1.75 -12.56 -8.68
CA TYR A 83 2.24 -12.40 -10.05
C TYR A 83 1.45 -13.21 -11.06
N THR A 84 1.24 -14.50 -10.80
CA THR A 84 0.57 -15.40 -11.75
C THR A 84 -0.86 -14.94 -12.04
N THR A 85 -1.53 -14.34 -11.05
CA THR A 85 -2.92 -13.90 -11.20
C THR A 85 -3.06 -12.47 -11.72
N LEU A 86 -2.20 -11.53 -11.32
CA LEU A 86 -2.26 -10.14 -11.77
C LEU A 86 -1.61 -9.92 -13.14
N ALA A 87 -0.50 -10.59 -13.44
CA ALA A 87 0.23 -10.39 -14.70
C ALA A 87 -0.64 -10.52 -15.95
N PRO A 88 -1.49 -11.57 -16.14
CA PRO A 88 -2.33 -11.68 -17.32
C PRO A 88 -3.40 -10.58 -17.41
N LEU A 89 -3.86 -10.05 -16.28
CA LEU A 89 -4.92 -9.02 -16.24
C LEU A 89 -4.42 -7.64 -16.68
N VAL A 90 -3.13 -7.35 -16.48
CA VAL A 90 -2.55 -6.05 -16.80
C VAL A 90 -1.83 -6.01 -18.15
N GLN A 91 -1.63 -7.15 -18.81
CA GLN A 91 -0.96 -7.24 -20.12
C GLN A 91 -1.64 -6.43 -21.23
N ASN A 92 -2.96 -6.28 -21.14
CA ASN A 92 -3.75 -5.52 -22.12
C ASN A 92 -3.87 -4.02 -21.78
N LEU A 93 -3.32 -3.58 -20.65
CA LEU A 93 -3.35 -2.18 -20.25
C LEU A 93 -2.10 -1.49 -20.79
N THR A 94 -2.28 -0.32 -21.41
CA THR A 94 -1.16 0.54 -21.83
C THR A 94 -0.51 1.27 -20.65
N GLN A 95 -1.26 1.50 -19.58
CA GLN A 95 -0.79 2.10 -18.33
C GLN A 95 -1.56 1.51 -17.15
N VAL A 96 -0.87 1.14 -16.07
CA VAL A 96 -1.51 0.66 -14.83
C VAL A 96 -1.82 1.84 -13.92
N ASN A 97 -3.09 2.19 -13.81
CA ASN A 97 -3.56 3.13 -12.80
C ASN A 97 -3.85 2.38 -11.49
N PRO A 98 -3.48 2.92 -10.31
CA PRO A 98 -3.72 2.25 -9.02
C PRO A 98 -5.19 1.87 -8.78
N GLU A 99 -6.14 2.68 -9.24
CA GLU A 99 -7.57 2.40 -9.16
C GLU A 99 -7.98 1.16 -9.98
N GLN A 100 -7.44 1.01 -11.19
CA GLN A 100 -7.74 -0.13 -12.05
C GLN A 100 -7.14 -1.41 -11.48
N LEU A 101 -5.91 -1.33 -10.96
CA LEU A 101 -5.26 -2.46 -10.31
C LEU A 101 -6.04 -2.92 -9.07
N PHE A 102 -6.52 -1.96 -8.28
CA PHE A 102 -7.39 -2.21 -7.15
C PHE A 102 -8.68 -2.94 -7.55
N LYS A 103 -9.42 -2.40 -8.53
CA LYS A 103 -10.68 -3.02 -9.01
C LYS A 103 -10.46 -4.44 -9.53
N LEU A 104 -9.41 -4.66 -10.31
CA LEU A 104 -9.05 -5.98 -10.83
C LEU A 104 -8.70 -6.97 -9.71
N SER A 105 -7.91 -6.53 -8.73
CA SER A 105 -7.54 -7.36 -7.57
C SER A 105 -8.75 -7.75 -6.73
N VAL A 106 -9.66 -6.81 -6.48
CA VAL A 106 -10.91 -7.05 -5.75
C VAL A 106 -11.80 -8.03 -6.52
N GLN A 107 -11.97 -7.84 -7.83
CA GLN A 107 -12.76 -8.74 -8.67
C GLN A 107 -12.20 -10.17 -8.65
N LEU A 108 -10.89 -10.31 -8.69
CA LEU A 108 -10.21 -11.60 -8.60
C LEU A 108 -10.49 -12.30 -7.26
N ALA A 109 -10.41 -11.55 -6.15
CA ALA A 109 -10.75 -12.08 -4.82
C ALA A 109 -12.23 -12.50 -4.73
N ILE A 110 -13.15 -11.68 -5.23
CA ILE A 110 -14.59 -11.99 -5.29
C ILE A 110 -14.86 -13.27 -6.09
N ASN A 111 -14.28 -13.38 -7.29
CA ASN A 111 -14.49 -14.54 -8.15
C ASN A 111 -14.01 -15.85 -7.51
N GLU A 112 -12.89 -15.81 -6.77
CA GLU A 112 -12.36 -16.99 -6.09
C GLU A 112 -13.10 -17.31 -4.79
N LEU A 113 -13.65 -16.29 -4.11
CA LEU A 113 -14.60 -16.49 -3.01
C LEU A 113 -15.91 -17.14 -3.50
N LEU A 114 -16.46 -16.74 -4.65
CA LEU A 114 -17.63 -17.39 -5.27
C LEU A 114 -17.33 -18.85 -5.64
N ARG A 115 -16.18 -19.11 -6.26
CA ARG A 115 -15.75 -20.48 -6.57
C ARG A 115 -15.58 -21.31 -5.29
N ALA A 116 -15.07 -20.72 -4.23
CA ALA A 116 -14.95 -21.39 -2.94
C ALA A 116 -16.35 -21.70 -2.37
N SER A 117 -17.28 -20.74 -2.31
CA SER A 117 -18.62 -20.98 -1.77
C SER A 117 -19.38 -22.05 -2.55
N GLN A 118 -19.22 -22.09 -3.89
CA GLN A 118 -19.77 -23.14 -4.74
C GLN A 118 -19.24 -24.54 -4.40
N LYS A 119 -17.94 -24.68 -4.05
CA LYS A 119 -17.38 -25.98 -3.64
C LYS A 119 -18.02 -26.53 -2.37
N PHE A 120 -18.54 -25.66 -1.50
CA PHE A 120 -19.26 -26.04 -0.28
C PHE A 120 -20.74 -26.32 -0.50
N SER A 121 -21.26 -26.11 -1.71
CA SER A 121 -22.64 -26.48 -2.05
C SER A 121 -22.81 -28.00 -2.09
N GLN A 122 -23.88 -28.49 -1.46
CA GLN A 122 -24.14 -29.92 -1.26
C GLN A 122 -24.35 -30.72 -2.56
N ASN A 123 -24.69 -30.08 -3.69
CA ASN A 123 -25.16 -30.79 -4.88
C ASN A 123 -24.13 -30.90 -6.02
N GLU A 124 -23.05 -30.12 -6.00
CA GLU A 124 -22.08 -30.07 -7.12
C GLU A 124 -20.62 -29.95 -6.65
N GLY A 125 -20.36 -30.03 -5.35
CA GLY A 125 -19.06 -29.79 -4.74
C GLY A 125 -18.22 -31.04 -4.45
N VAL A 126 -16.96 -30.82 -4.07
CA VAL A 126 -16.02 -31.83 -3.54
C VAL A 126 -16.62 -32.58 -2.33
N PHE A 127 -17.61 -31.99 -1.68
CA PHE A 127 -18.30 -32.52 -0.50
C PHE A 127 -19.65 -33.19 -0.80
N GLY A 128 -20.03 -33.42 -2.06
CA GLY A 128 -21.34 -34.02 -2.40
C GLY A 128 -21.57 -35.43 -1.85
N ASN A 129 -20.50 -36.16 -1.49
CA ASN A 129 -20.58 -37.49 -0.87
C ASN A 129 -20.58 -37.45 0.67
N VAL A 130 -20.53 -36.27 1.28
CA VAL A 130 -20.55 -36.11 2.74
C VAL A 130 -22.00 -36.23 3.21
N THR A 131 -22.30 -37.30 3.93
CA THR A 131 -23.65 -37.60 4.44
C THR A 131 -23.81 -37.35 5.93
N ASP A 132 -22.71 -37.12 6.66
CA ASP A 132 -22.75 -36.84 8.09
C ASP A 132 -23.44 -35.48 8.35
N PRO A 133 -24.57 -35.46 9.09
CA PRO A 133 -25.32 -34.23 9.34
C PRO A 133 -24.50 -33.12 10.00
N ILE A 134 -23.51 -33.46 10.82
CA ILE A 134 -22.64 -32.49 11.50
C ILE A 134 -21.75 -31.78 10.48
N TYR A 135 -21.12 -32.55 9.57
CA TYR A 135 -20.27 -31.98 8.54
C TYR A 135 -21.08 -31.20 7.50
N VAL A 136 -22.27 -31.69 7.13
CA VAL A 136 -23.18 -30.98 6.23
C VAL A 136 -23.57 -29.61 6.80
N ALA A 137 -23.94 -29.54 8.08
CA ALA A 137 -24.25 -28.27 8.74
C ALA A 137 -23.04 -27.34 8.85
N ALA A 138 -21.85 -27.89 9.13
CA ALA A 138 -20.61 -27.11 9.19
C ALA A 138 -20.22 -26.50 7.83
N LEU A 139 -20.35 -27.27 6.74
CA LEU A 139 -20.09 -26.80 5.38
C LEU A 139 -21.09 -25.71 4.96
N GLU A 140 -22.37 -25.86 5.32
CA GLU A 140 -23.38 -24.82 5.04
C GLU A 140 -23.09 -23.53 5.82
N ASN A 141 -22.66 -23.61 7.07
CA ASN A 141 -22.23 -22.43 7.83
C ASN A 141 -21.06 -21.71 7.16
N CYS A 142 -20.07 -22.46 6.65
CA CYS A 142 -18.98 -21.85 5.88
C CYS A 142 -19.51 -21.14 4.61
N ARG A 143 -20.42 -21.79 3.88
CA ARG A 143 -21.03 -21.25 2.66
C ARG A 143 -21.77 -19.93 2.90
N VAL A 144 -22.66 -19.91 3.91
CA VAL A 144 -23.46 -18.73 4.27
C VAL A 144 -22.57 -17.54 4.65
N LEU A 145 -21.49 -17.78 5.38
CA LEU A 145 -20.54 -16.72 5.76
C LEU A 145 -19.83 -16.11 4.54
N PHE A 146 -19.49 -16.93 3.54
CA PHE A 146 -18.89 -16.43 2.31
C PHE A 146 -19.89 -15.68 1.43
N ASP A 147 -21.11 -16.18 1.29
CA ASP A 147 -22.16 -15.54 0.49
C ASP A 147 -22.50 -14.14 1.05
N LEU A 148 -22.54 -13.97 2.38
CA LEU A 148 -22.72 -12.66 3.01
C LEU A 148 -21.59 -11.69 2.64
N ALA A 149 -20.33 -12.13 2.75
CA ALA A 149 -19.19 -11.29 2.39
C ALA A 149 -19.22 -10.92 0.89
N LEU A 150 -19.62 -11.85 0.03
CA LEU A 150 -19.72 -11.66 -1.41
C LEU A 150 -20.78 -10.63 -1.81
N ASP A 151 -21.96 -10.66 -1.18
CA ASP A 151 -23.01 -9.68 -1.44
C ASP A 151 -22.54 -8.27 -1.14
N HIS A 152 -21.86 -8.08 0.00
CA HIS A 152 -21.31 -6.79 0.36
C HIS A 152 -20.17 -6.33 -0.56
N LEU A 153 -19.27 -7.23 -0.96
CA LEU A 153 -18.20 -6.92 -1.92
C LEU A 153 -18.76 -6.52 -3.28
N ASN A 154 -19.77 -7.23 -3.79
CA ASN A 154 -20.42 -6.92 -5.06
C ASN A 154 -21.16 -5.59 -5.03
N ASN A 155 -21.90 -5.32 -3.96
CA ASN A 155 -22.59 -4.04 -3.76
C ASN A 155 -21.59 -2.88 -3.72
N SER A 156 -20.46 -3.05 -3.04
CA SER A 156 -19.41 -2.03 -2.96
C SER A 156 -18.74 -1.78 -4.32
N LEU A 157 -18.65 -2.78 -5.19
CA LEU A 157 -18.11 -2.63 -6.57
C LEU A 157 -19.08 -1.93 -7.52
N SER A 158 -20.39 -2.12 -7.34
CA SER A 158 -21.43 -1.53 -8.18
C SER A 158 -21.77 -0.08 -7.79
N SER A 159 -21.46 0.31 -6.56
CA SER A 159 -21.86 1.60 -6.01
C SER A 159 -21.07 2.79 -6.61
N THR A 160 -21.76 3.89 -6.88
CA THR A 160 -21.21 5.15 -7.43
C THR A 160 -20.48 6.01 -6.39
N VAL A 161 -20.24 5.49 -5.19
CA VAL A 161 -19.55 6.18 -4.09
C VAL A 161 -18.07 6.39 -4.42
N SER A 162 -17.45 7.35 -3.73
CA SER A 162 -16.02 7.61 -3.92
C SER A 162 -15.19 6.34 -3.70
N LEU A 163 -14.18 6.12 -4.54
CA LEU A 163 -13.24 5.00 -4.43
C LEU A 163 -12.65 4.86 -3.02
N VAL A 164 -12.50 5.99 -2.30
CA VAL A 164 -11.97 6.03 -0.94
C VAL A 164 -12.93 5.37 0.07
N ASN A 165 -14.23 5.60 -0.07
CA ASN A 165 -15.23 4.97 0.80
C ASN A 165 -15.38 3.49 0.44
N ALA A 166 -15.33 3.16 -0.86
CA ALA A 166 -15.35 1.78 -1.30
C ALA A 166 -14.14 1.00 -0.76
N ILE A 167 -12.94 1.60 -0.71
CA ILE A 167 -11.73 1.00 -0.14
C ILE A 167 -11.94 0.52 1.32
N ASP A 168 -12.60 1.32 2.16
CA ASP A 168 -12.85 0.97 3.56
C ASP A 168 -13.86 -0.20 3.67
N ASP A 169 -14.89 -0.20 2.83
CA ASP A 169 -15.84 -1.31 2.73
C ASP A 169 -15.13 -2.59 2.26
N PHE A 170 -14.38 -2.54 1.15
CA PHE A 170 -13.63 -3.69 0.64
C PHE A 170 -12.63 -4.23 1.66
N THR A 171 -11.96 -3.33 2.39
CA THR A 171 -11.06 -3.69 3.48
C THR A 171 -11.79 -4.47 4.57
N THR A 172 -12.97 -3.99 4.96
CA THR A 172 -13.79 -4.62 5.99
C THR A 172 -14.26 -5.99 5.54
N TRP A 173 -14.89 -6.08 4.37
CA TRP A 173 -15.48 -7.31 3.87
C TRP A 173 -14.45 -8.37 3.49
N LEU A 174 -13.29 -8.01 2.94
CA LEU A 174 -12.19 -8.96 2.72
C LEU A 174 -11.55 -9.43 4.03
N SER A 175 -11.46 -8.57 5.06
CA SER A 175 -10.95 -8.99 6.37
C SER A 175 -11.92 -9.98 7.04
N THR A 176 -13.22 -9.72 6.93
CA THR A 176 -14.27 -10.65 7.37
C THR A 176 -14.18 -11.96 6.61
N ALA A 177 -14.09 -11.92 5.28
CA ALA A 177 -13.94 -13.12 4.45
C ALA A 177 -12.72 -13.96 4.86
N GLY A 178 -11.56 -13.34 5.07
CA GLY A 178 -10.35 -14.00 5.55
C GLY A 178 -10.53 -14.67 6.91
N THR A 179 -11.24 -14.00 7.83
CA THR A 179 -11.55 -14.56 9.15
C THR A 179 -12.51 -15.75 9.04
N CYS A 180 -13.55 -15.65 8.19
CA CYS A 180 -14.48 -16.75 7.92
C CYS A 180 -13.79 -17.95 7.28
N GLN A 181 -12.85 -17.75 6.36
CA GLN A 181 -12.07 -18.82 5.74
C GLN A 181 -11.28 -19.58 6.79
N GLN A 182 -10.58 -18.87 7.67
CA GLN A 182 -9.79 -19.50 8.72
C GLN A 182 -10.67 -20.20 9.76
N THR A 183 -11.78 -19.58 10.17
CA THR A 183 -12.75 -20.16 11.09
C THR A 183 -13.36 -21.44 10.51
N CYS A 184 -13.64 -21.45 9.20
CA CYS A 184 -14.10 -22.64 8.51
C CYS A 184 -13.04 -23.75 8.58
N ILE A 185 -11.79 -23.47 8.23
CA ILE A 185 -10.69 -24.46 8.29
C ILE A 185 -10.54 -25.01 9.71
N ASP A 186 -10.53 -24.13 10.72
CA ASP A 186 -10.38 -24.50 12.12
C ASP A 186 -11.55 -25.36 12.62
N GLY A 187 -12.76 -25.15 12.08
CA GLY A 187 -13.95 -25.95 12.39
C GLY A 187 -13.85 -27.43 11.96
N PHE A 188 -12.95 -27.76 11.04
CA PHE A 188 -12.67 -29.14 10.61
C PHE A 188 -11.33 -29.66 11.14
N GLN A 189 -10.71 -29.00 12.11
CA GLN A 189 -9.45 -29.46 12.69
C GLN A 189 -9.61 -30.88 13.26
N ASN A 190 -8.72 -31.80 12.86
CA ASN A 190 -8.76 -33.23 13.21
C ASN A 190 -9.95 -34.02 12.61
N ALA A 191 -10.74 -33.42 11.72
CA ALA A 191 -11.78 -34.14 10.98
C ALA A 191 -11.21 -34.78 9.71
N PRO A 192 -11.79 -35.88 9.19
CA PRO A 192 -11.37 -36.51 7.93
C PRO A 192 -11.42 -35.57 6.72
N LEU A 193 -12.24 -34.52 6.78
CA LEU A 193 -12.46 -33.57 5.70
C LEU A 193 -11.49 -32.37 5.72
N GLN A 194 -10.64 -32.24 6.75
CA GLN A 194 -9.78 -31.07 6.94
C GLN A 194 -8.99 -30.68 5.68
N THR A 195 -8.29 -31.64 5.06
CA THR A 195 -7.47 -31.40 3.86
C THR A 195 -8.31 -30.98 2.65
N SER A 196 -9.54 -31.52 2.52
CA SER A 196 -10.46 -31.15 1.45
C SER A 196 -10.99 -29.72 1.63
N VAL A 197 -11.26 -29.30 2.87
CA VAL A 197 -11.67 -27.92 3.22
C VAL A 197 -10.53 -26.95 2.97
N GLU A 198 -9.33 -27.25 3.47
CA GLU A 198 -8.13 -26.40 3.30
C GLU A 198 -7.79 -26.21 1.81
N SER A 199 -7.76 -27.30 1.04
CA SER A 199 -7.49 -27.22 -0.41
C SER A 199 -8.58 -26.47 -1.19
N SER A 200 -9.84 -26.57 -0.76
CA SER A 200 -10.95 -25.83 -1.37
C SER A 200 -10.85 -24.32 -1.13
N LEU A 201 -10.32 -23.91 0.03
CA LEU A 201 -10.19 -22.52 0.46
C LEU A 201 -8.82 -21.87 0.17
N ARG A 202 -7.83 -22.65 -0.23
CA ARG A 202 -6.45 -22.16 -0.44
C ARG A 202 -6.39 -20.95 -1.37
N ASN A 203 -6.93 -21.07 -2.59
CA ASN A 203 -6.88 -19.99 -3.58
C ASN A 203 -7.60 -18.73 -3.10
N SER A 204 -8.79 -18.89 -2.51
CA SER A 204 -9.57 -17.75 -2.02
C SER A 204 -8.90 -17.07 -0.82
N THR A 205 -8.18 -17.82 0.02
CA THR A 205 -7.39 -17.29 1.14
C THR A 205 -6.18 -16.51 0.64
N GLU A 206 -5.41 -17.09 -0.29
CA GLU A 206 -4.25 -16.42 -0.91
C GLU A 206 -4.66 -15.10 -1.57
N LEU A 207 -5.77 -15.10 -2.31
CA LEU A 207 -6.26 -13.92 -3.02
C LEU A 207 -6.93 -12.88 -2.13
N THR A 208 -7.59 -13.29 -1.06
CA THR A 208 -8.10 -12.35 -0.05
C THR A 208 -6.93 -11.64 0.62
N SER A 209 -5.84 -12.35 0.93
CA SER A 209 -4.61 -11.75 1.46
C SER A 209 -3.94 -10.82 0.46
N ILE A 210 -3.84 -11.21 -0.81
CA ILE A 210 -3.28 -10.36 -1.88
C ILE A 210 -4.14 -9.10 -2.05
N GLY A 211 -5.47 -9.24 -2.08
CA GLY A 211 -6.42 -8.13 -2.11
C GLY A 211 -6.15 -7.16 -0.96
N LEU A 212 -6.19 -7.62 0.28
CA LEU A 212 -5.94 -6.78 1.46
C LEU A 212 -4.58 -6.05 1.40
N ALA A 213 -3.52 -6.69 0.89
CA ALA A 213 -2.22 -6.06 0.73
C ALA A 213 -2.23 -4.96 -0.35
N ILE A 214 -2.94 -5.18 -1.46
CA ILE A 214 -3.09 -4.21 -2.56
C ILE A 214 -3.96 -3.02 -2.15
N ILE A 215 -5.00 -3.24 -1.34
CA ILE A 215 -5.91 -2.20 -0.85
C ILE A 215 -5.25 -1.32 0.21
N ARG A 216 -4.32 -1.88 0.98
CA ARG A 216 -3.62 -1.18 2.06
C ARG A 216 -2.15 -0.86 1.73
N PRO A 217 -1.80 -0.14 0.64
CA PRO A 217 -0.41 0.21 0.36
C PRO A 217 0.11 1.36 1.25
N GLY A 218 -0.45 1.53 2.45
CA GLY A 218 -0.14 2.58 3.41
C GLY A 218 -1.31 3.53 3.64
N ALA A 219 -1.54 3.90 4.90
CA ALA A 219 -2.61 4.82 5.27
C ALA A 219 -2.46 6.17 4.54
N SER A 220 -3.55 6.61 3.90
CA SER A 220 -3.66 7.92 3.24
C SER A 220 -3.01 9.01 4.09
N THR A 221 -2.02 9.69 3.51
CA THR A 221 -1.33 10.79 4.22
C THR A 221 -2.17 12.05 4.28
N LYS A 222 -3.24 12.16 3.48
CA LYS A 222 -4.08 13.36 3.34
C LYS A 222 -4.79 13.76 4.62
N ILE A 223 -5.15 12.79 5.48
CA ILE A 223 -5.89 13.00 6.73
C ILE A 223 -4.98 12.87 7.96
N ARG A 224 -3.64 12.82 7.78
CA ARG A 224 -2.73 12.70 8.92
C ARG A 224 -2.77 13.95 9.80
N VAL A 225 -2.79 13.71 11.12
CA VAL A 225 -2.71 14.78 12.13
C VAL A 225 -1.46 15.64 11.91
N LYS A 226 -1.62 16.96 11.91
CA LYS A 226 -0.50 17.93 11.68
C LYS A 226 0.11 18.43 12.98
N TRP A 227 0.26 17.55 13.97
CA TRP A 227 0.76 17.94 15.28
C TRP A 227 2.18 18.52 15.21
N LYS A 228 2.43 19.54 16.04
CA LYS A 228 3.75 20.14 16.19
C LYS A 228 4.72 19.08 16.74
N GLY A 229 5.60 18.57 15.87
CA GLY A 229 6.56 17.51 16.20
C GLY A 229 6.51 16.29 15.28
N LEU A 230 5.42 16.09 14.51
CA LEU A 230 5.34 15.02 13.53
C LEU A 230 6.24 15.31 12.33
N LYS A 231 7.29 14.50 12.14
CA LYS A 231 8.16 14.57 10.95
C LYS A 231 7.65 13.60 9.89
N LEU A 232 7.02 14.12 8.84
CA LEU A 232 6.52 13.30 7.72
C LEU A 232 7.62 12.89 6.73
N ASN A 233 8.69 13.70 6.62
CA ASN A 233 9.88 13.39 5.85
C ASN A 233 11.00 12.94 6.82
N LEU A 234 11.02 11.63 7.12
CA LEU A 234 12.16 11.01 7.78
C LEU A 234 13.24 10.72 6.73
N GLY A 235 14.41 11.32 6.87
CA GLY A 235 15.58 10.91 6.08
C GLY A 235 16.11 9.56 6.54
N ASN A 236 16.90 8.88 5.70
CA ASN A 236 17.47 7.54 6.00
C ASN A 236 18.17 7.46 7.36
N LYS A 237 18.84 8.54 7.80
CA LYS A 237 19.51 8.61 9.11
C LYS A 237 18.54 8.62 10.30
N ASP A 238 17.34 9.16 10.12
CA ASP A 238 16.31 9.16 11.15
C ASP A 238 15.48 7.87 11.06
N ALA A 239 15.16 7.41 9.85
CA ALA A 239 14.46 6.15 9.61
C ALA A 239 15.24 4.93 10.11
N SER A 240 16.58 4.94 9.99
CA SER A 240 17.42 3.85 10.48
C SER A 240 17.25 3.59 11.97
N LYS A 241 16.91 4.59 12.78
CA LYS A 241 16.64 4.45 14.22
C LYS A 241 15.37 3.64 14.52
N PHE A 242 14.45 3.55 13.55
CA PHE A 242 13.18 2.83 13.67
C PHE A 242 13.18 1.46 12.98
N THR A 243 14.34 1.04 12.47
CA THR A 243 14.52 -0.31 11.90
C THR A 243 14.43 -1.39 12.97
N VAL A 244 14.10 -2.62 12.57
CA VAL A 244 13.98 -3.76 13.49
C VAL A 244 15.27 -3.98 14.30
N LYS A 245 16.45 -3.83 13.67
CA LYS A 245 17.75 -3.94 14.35
C LYS A 245 17.95 -2.87 15.42
N GLN A 246 17.60 -1.61 15.14
CA GLN A 246 17.93 -0.48 16.00
C GLN A 246 16.86 -0.21 17.06
N PHE A 247 15.57 -0.33 16.72
CA PHE A 247 14.47 0.07 17.58
C PHE A 247 14.13 -0.97 18.64
N ILE A 248 14.08 -2.25 18.24
CA ILE A 248 13.72 -3.36 19.12
C ILE A 248 14.87 -4.33 19.36
N ASN A 249 16.09 -4.01 18.91
CA ASN A 249 17.24 -4.92 18.99
C ASN A 249 16.94 -6.31 18.41
N GLY A 250 16.17 -6.39 17.32
CA GLY A 250 15.60 -7.64 16.80
C GLY A 250 16.63 -8.76 16.58
N ASN A 251 17.85 -8.41 16.18
CA ASN A 251 18.95 -9.36 16.01
C ASN A 251 19.32 -10.16 17.28
N LYS A 252 18.91 -9.70 18.48
CA LYS A 252 19.20 -10.39 19.75
C LYS A 252 18.19 -11.48 20.09
N TRP A 253 16.94 -11.38 19.63
CA TRP A 253 15.85 -12.20 20.14
C TRP A 253 14.90 -12.73 19.07
N ILE A 254 14.88 -12.13 17.87
CA ILE A 254 14.12 -12.67 16.75
C ILE A 254 14.90 -13.87 16.20
N PRO A 255 14.31 -15.07 16.20
CA PRO A 255 14.99 -16.25 15.70
C PRO A 255 15.22 -16.17 14.18
N SER A 256 16.25 -16.84 13.68
CA SER A 256 16.70 -16.77 12.28
C SER A 256 15.70 -17.36 11.26
N ASN A 257 14.70 -18.11 11.71
CA ASN A 257 13.64 -18.67 10.86
C ASN A 257 12.47 -17.71 10.65
N VAL A 258 12.44 -16.55 11.33
CA VAL A 258 11.40 -15.53 11.13
C VAL A 258 11.88 -14.56 10.04
N PRO A 259 11.16 -14.44 8.91
CA PRO A 259 11.56 -13.54 7.83
C PRO A 259 11.33 -12.08 8.26
N TYR A 260 12.41 -11.30 8.41
CA TYR A 260 12.34 -9.85 8.58
C TYR A 260 13.56 -9.14 7.98
N ASN A 261 13.38 -7.88 7.60
CA ASN A 261 14.50 -7.03 7.20
C ASN A 261 15.05 -6.25 8.42
N PRO A 262 16.30 -6.49 8.85
CA PRO A 262 16.85 -5.83 10.03
C PRO A 262 17.14 -4.34 9.83
N SER A 263 17.27 -3.85 8.58
CA SER A 263 17.74 -2.48 8.29
C SER A 263 16.93 -1.83 7.16
N LEU A 264 17.18 -0.54 6.92
CA LEU A 264 16.65 0.22 5.78
C LEU A 264 17.56 0.07 4.55
#